data_AF-A0A2H6JQT0-F1
#
_entry.id   AF-A0A2H6JQT0-F1
#
_cell.length_a   1.000
_cell.length_b   1.000
_cell.length_c   1.000
_cell.angle_alpha   90.00
_cell.angle_beta   90.00
_cell.angle_gamma   90.00
#
_symmetry.space_group_name_H-M   'P 1'
#
loop_
_entity.id
_entity.type
_entity.pdbx_description
1 polymer ?
#
loop_
_entity_poly.entity_id
_entity_poly.type
_entity_poly.pdbx_seq_one_letter_code
_entity_poly.pdbx_strand_id
1 'polypeptide(L)'
;MKRDSAPSVPAIVVVGYNRPLSLERLLSSLLLADYPADTKISLVISLDCCPEQDVADAVRKIADNIPWSRGNKEVICHPHQLGLKEHILKCGDLAEKYGSVIVLEDDLFLSPVYYRYASDALKFYRNDSRISGISLYSHQNNPCLQQPFEPLDDGVDNFFLQFASSWGQVWDKRQWSSFRSWYNKGQVVSADDPLPCQVIEWPDTSWLKLFIKYMVESEKTFVYPRVSLSTNFGDPGTHFSDQNSFYQVPILLKSKVYQFISLDDSLSVYDAFFELEPSVLDRLTDRYHGKQYTVDLYGNKTPSKVGVKYMLTTQECISADHTFANAMKPAVLNVMNNVPGEHIRFCQANYVIKDNIDNHKCNRVCNGSFNRKIGRRVFSLVLNKIYRILIKVFRFRQ
;
A
#
# COMPACT_ATOMS: atom_id res chain seq x y z
N MET A 1 7.16 -33.76 19.17
CA MET A 1 8.17 -32.90 19.82
C MET A 1 9.29 -32.60 18.82
N LYS A 2 9.31 -31.41 18.21
CA LYS A 2 10.49 -30.84 17.55
C LYS A 2 10.30 -29.33 17.33
N ARG A 3 10.92 -28.60 18.25
CA ARG A 3 11.35 -27.19 18.24
C ARG A 3 10.27 -26.15 18.03
N ASP A 4 9.73 -25.66 19.15
CA ASP A 4 9.43 -24.25 19.33
C ASP A 4 10.66 -23.44 18.91
N SER A 5 10.70 -23.04 17.64
CA SER A 5 11.61 -21.99 17.20
C SER A 5 11.28 -20.75 18.01
N ALA A 6 12.30 -20.10 18.57
CA ALA A 6 12.15 -18.85 19.29
C ALA A 6 11.21 -17.87 18.54
N PRO A 7 10.41 -17.07 19.26
CA PRO A 7 9.59 -16.04 18.63
C PRO A 7 10.45 -15.19 17.69
N SER A 8 9.92 -14.83 16.50
CA SER A 8 10.59 -13.84 15.67
C SER A 8 10.58 -12.53 16.44
N VAL A 9 11.75 -12.04 16.81
CA VAL A 9 11.94 -10.75 17.48
C VAL A 9 12.41 -9.78 16.40
N PRO A 10 11.50 -9.17 15.61
CA PRO A 10 11.93 -8.25 14.56
C PRO A 10 12.60 -7.01 15.17
N ALA A 11 13.67 -6.56 14.52
CA ALA A 11 14.23 -5.25 14.80
C ALA A 11 13.31 -4.16 14.27
N ILE A 12 13.24 -3.02 14.95
CA ILE A 12 12.49 -1.86 14.49
C ILE A 12 13.45 -0.94 13.76
N VAL A 13 13.10 -0.54 12.54
CA VAL A 13 13.89 0.35 11.69
C VAL A 13 13.04 1.57 11.37
N VAL A 14 13.39 2.70 11.95
CA VAL A 14 12.74 3.99 11.67
C VAL A 14 13.52 4.70 10.57
N VAL A 15 12.80 5.16 9.55
CA VAL A 15 13.33 5.84 8.37
C VAL A 15 12.93 7.32 8.46
N GLY A 16 13.91 8.20 8.60
CA GLY A 16 13.68 9.64 8.71
C GLY A 16 14.52 10.46 7.74
N TYR A 17 14.07 11.68 7.46
CA TYR A 17 14.82 12.63 6.63
C TYR A 17 14.92 14.00 7.31
N ASN A 18 13.97 14.90 7.01
CA ASN A 18 14.04 16.31 7.41
C ASN A 18 12.77 16.80 8.13
N ARG A 19 12.00 15.88 8.73
CA ARG A 19 10.72 16.16 9.39
C ARG A 19 10.79 15.89 10.90
N PRO A 20 11.37 16.81 11.70
CA PRO A 20 11.60 16.57 13.12
C PRO A 20 10.30 16.27 13.91
N LEU A 21 9.22 17.01 13.65
CA LEU A 21 7.95 16.81 14.34
C LEU A 21 7.28 15.48 13.98
N SER A 22 7.39 15.05 12.72
CA SER A 22 6.88 13.75 12.27
C SER A 22 7.67 12.61 12.93
N LEU A 23 9.00 12.69 12.90
CA LEU A 23 9.87 11.72 13.57
C LEU A 23 9.58 11.64 15.07
N GLU A 24 9.45 12.77 15.76
CA GLU A 24 9.11 12.81 17.19
C GLU A 24 7.75 12.16 17.48
N ARG A 25 6.74 12.42 16.64
CA ARG A 25 5.41 11.81 16.74
C ARG A 25 5.47 10.29 16.58
N LEU A 26 6.17 9.80 15.56
CA LEU A 26 6.37 8.36 15.35
C LEU A 26 7.06 7.72 16.57
N LEU A 27 8.21 8.27 16.97
CA LEU A 27 8.99 7.74 18.09
C LEU A 27 8.21 7.77 19.40
N SER A 28 7.41 8.80 19.63
CA SER A 28 6.54 8.88 20.81
C SER A 28 5.50 7.74 20.82
N SER A 29 4.85 7.47 19.68
CA SER A 29 3.91 6.34 19.59
C SER A 29 4.60 4.97 19.74
N LEU A 30 5.84 4.84 19.23
CA LEU A 30 6.67 3.65 19.36
C LEU A 30 7.02 3.36 20.83
N LEU A 31 7.34 4.38 21.63
CA LEU A 31 7.65 4.22 23.06
C LEU A 31 6.44 3.79 23.90
N LEU A 32 5.23 4.16 23.48
CA LEU A 32 3.99 3.79 24.16
C LEU A 32 3.48 2.39 23.79
N ALA A 33 4.14 1.72 22.84
CA ALA A 33 3.74 0.39 22.43
C ALA A 33 4.04 -0.69 23.48
N ASP A 34 3.24 -1.73 23.42
CA ASP A 34 3.28 -2.91 24.25
C ASP A 34 4.24 -3.94 23.65
N TYR A 35 5.35 -4.16 24.35
CA TYR A 35 6.39 -5.09 23.96
C TYR A 35 6.41 -6.30 24.90
N PRO A 36 6.71 -7.51 24.40
CA PRO A 36 6.90 -8.68 25.25
C PRO A 36 7.94 -8.42 26.35
N ALA A 37 7.60 -8.81 27.58
CA ALA A 37 8.54 -8.74 28.71
C ALA A 37 9.81 -9.55 28.39
N ASP A 38 10.95 -9.11 28.91
CA ASP A 38 12.25 -9.79 28.81
C ASP A 38 12.79 -10.05 27.39
N THR A 39 12.19 -9.41 26.37
CA THR A 39 12.64 -9.51 24.99
C THR A 39 13.55 -8.33 24.64
N LYS A 40 14.78 -8.62 24.19
CA LYS A 40 15.71 -7.60 23.71
C LYS A 40 15.37 -7.23 22.27
N ILE A 41 14.92 -6.00 22.05
CA ILE A 41 14.49 -5.51 20.74
C ILE A 41 15.47 -4.44 20.27
N SER A 42 16.05 -4.64 19.08
CA SER A 42 16.92 -3.64 18.44
C SER A 42 16.07 -2.54 17.82
N LEU A 43 16.46 -1.29 18.07
CA LEU A 43 15.93 -0.10 17.42
C LEU A 43 17.04 0.54 16.57
N VAL A 44 16.80 0.66 15.28
CA VAL A 44 17.67 1.40 14.35
C VAL A 44 16.90 2.62 13.87
N ILE A 45 17.48 3.81 14.01
CA ILE A 45 16.93 5.05 13.44
C ILE A 45 17.88 5.48 12.33
N SER A 46 17.45 5.34 11.08
CA SER A 46 18.23 5.69 9.90
C SER A 46 17.75 7.02 9.33
N LEU A 47 18.65 8.00 9.30
CA LEU A 47 18.42 9.36 8.84
C LEU A 47 19.13 9.57 7.50
N ASP A 48 18.37 9.94 6.46
CA ASP A 48 18.96 10.37 5.18
C ASP A 48 19.64 11.74 5.32
N CYS A 49 20.61 12.03 4.46
CA CYS A 49 21.38 13.26 4.53
C CYS A 49 20.54 14.46 4.10
N CYS A 50 20.33 15.40 5.03
CA CYS A 50 19.63 16.66 4.83
C CYS A 50 20.64 17.81 4.65
N PRO A 51 20.55 18.63 3.58
CA PRO A 51 21.49 19.73 3.36
C PRO A 51 21.26 20.90 4.33
N GLU A 52 20.05 21.06 4.88
CA GLU A 52 19.76 22.09 5.88
C GLU A 52 20.28 21.66 7.27
N GLN A 53 21.44 22.20 7.67
CA GLN A 53 22.13 21.80 8.91
C GLN A 53 21.26 21.91 10.17
N ASP A 54 20.51 23.00 10.35
CA ASP A 54 19.64 23.18 11.52
C ASP A 54 18.56 22.09 11.61
N VAL A 55 18.01 21.67 10.46
CA VAL A 55 17.00 20.61 10.38
C VAL A 55 17.63 19.25 10.62
N ALA A 56 18.79 19.00 10.02
CA ALA A 56 19.56 17.78 10.23
C ALA A 56 19.92 17.59 11.71
N ASP A 57 20.37 18.66 12.38
CA ASP A 57 20.70 18.67 13.80
C ASP A 57 19.46 18.45 14.67
N ALA A 58 18.32 19.04 14.32
CA ALA A 58 17.06 18.82 15.04
C ALA A 58 16.62 17.35 14.97
N VAL A 59 16.59 16.76 13.77
CA VAL A 59 16.20 15.35 13.55
C VAL A 59 17.17 14.41 14.27
N ARG A 60 18.48 14.65 14.14
CA ARG A 60 19.51 13.87 14.84
C ARG A 60 19.36 13.96 16.35
N LYS A 61 19.16 15.15 16.89
CA LYS A 61 18.97 15.37 18.33
C LYS A 61 17.78 14.58 18.87
N ILE A 62 16.68 14.52 18.12
CA ILE A 62 15.50 13.71 18.49
C ILE A 62 15.87 12.21 18.52
N ALA A 63 16.53 11.71 17.48
CA ALA A 63 16.96 10.30 17.40
C ALA A 63 17.98 9.91 18.50
N ASP A 64 18.93 10.79 18.80
CA ASP A 64 19.97 10.55 19.81
C ASP A 64 19.38 10.57 21.23
N ASN A 65 18.38 11.41 21.50
CA ASN A 65 17.82 11.58 22.85
C ASN A 65 16.65 10.66 23.18
N ILE A 66 16.03 9.98 22.20
CA ILE A 66 14.91 9.07 22.49
C ILE A 66 15.37 7.93 23.44
N PRO A 67 14.69 7.71 24.57
CA PRO A 67 15.06 6.64 25.49
C PRO A 67 14.63 5.28 24.94
N TRP A 68 15.57 4.33 24.89
CA TRP A 68 15.26 2.96 24.48
C TRP A 68 15.84 1.95 25.49
N SER A 69 15.00 1.49 26.42
CA SER A 69 15.39 0.56 27.48
C SER A 69 15.18 -0.91 27.13
N ARG A 70 14.61 -1.20 25.94
CA ARG A 70 14.23 -2.55 25.52
C ARG A 70 15.34 -3.31 24.80
N GLY A 71 16.46 -2.69 24.49
CA GLY A 71 17.57 -3.33 23.78
C GLY A 71 18.55 -2.33 23.22
N ASN A 72 19.28 -2.72 22.18
CA ASN A 72 20.28 -1.85 21.55
C ASN A 72 19.59 -0.80 20.68
N LYS A 73 19.99 0.47 20.85
CA LYS A 73 19.62 1.57 19.96
C LYS A 73 20.82 1.95 19.09
N GLU A 74 20.60 2.09 17.79
CA GLU A 74 21.58 2.53 16.80
C GLU A 74 21.00 3.70 16.00
N VAL A 75 21.74 4.81 15.89
CA VAL A 75 21.37 5.94 15.03
C VAL A 75 22.36 5.97 13.86
N ILE A 76 21.83 5.89 12.64
CA ILE A 76 22.62 5.88 11.40
C ILE A 76 22.33 7.17 10.64
N CYS A 77 23.32 8.05 10.51
CA CYS A 77 23.24 9.24 9.66
C CYS A 77 23.99 8.98 8.37
N HIS A 78 23.31 9.06 7.22
CA HIS A 78 23.97 8.85 5.93
C HIS A 78 24.81 10.07 5.53
N PRO A 79 26.02 9.87 4.96
CA PRO A 79 26.93 10.98 4.63
C PRO A 79 26.54 11.75 3.36
N HIS A 80 25.69 11.17 2.51
CA HIS A 80 25.17 11.77 1.28
C HIS A 80 23.70 11.41 1.12
N GLN A 81 22.97 12.23 0.39
CA GLN A 81 21.54 12.03 0.17
C GLN A 81 21.31 10.79 -0.69
N LEU A 82 20.65 9.79 -0.13
CA LEU A 82 20.31 8.55 -0.80
C LEU A 82 19.04 8.69 -1.64
N GLY A 83 18.09 9.48 -1.14
CA GLY A 83 16.73 9.50 -1.64
C GLY A 83 15.92 8.28 -1.19
N LEU A 84 14.59 8.40 -1.26
CA LEU A 84 13.65 7.45 -0.66
C LEU A 84 13.90 5.98 -1.06
N LYS A 85 14.07 5.71 -2.35
CA LYS A 85 14.26 4.33 -2.84
C LYS A 85 15.49 3.67 -2.23
N GLU A 86 16.67 4.26 -2.40
CA GLU A 86 17.91 3.65 -1.89
C GLU A 86 17.94 3.62 -0.36
N HIS A 87 17.32 4.60 0.30
CA HIS A 87 17.22 4.62 1.76
C HIS A 87 16.35 3.46 2.29
N ILE A 88 15.17 3.24 1.71
CA ILE A 88 14.30 2.11 2.07
C ILE A 88 14.98 0.77 1.76
N LEU A 89 15.67 0.65 0.61
CA LEU A 89 16.40 -0.56 0.26
C LEU A 89 17.51 -0.88 1.29
N LYS A 90 18.30 0.11 1.72
CA LYS A 90 19.29 -0.07 2.78
C LYS A 90 18.65 -0.45 4.13
N CYS A 91 17.49 0.11 4.44
CA CYS A 91 16.76 -0.22 5.67
C CYS A 91 16.22 -1.66 5.63
N GLY A 92 15.69 -2.11 4.50
CA GLY A 92 15.27 -3.49 4.31
C GLY A 92 16.44 -4.48 4.36
N ASP A 93 17.64 -4.09 3.89
CA ASP A 93 18.85 -4.94 3.96
C ASP A 93 19.24 -5.31 5.41
N LEU A 94 18.75 -4.56 6.41
CA LEU A 94 18.93 -4.92 7.83
C LEU A 94 18.21 -6.23 8.19
N ALA A 95 17.25 -6.71 7.39
CA ALA A 95 16.68 -8.06 7.54
C ALA A 95 17.77 -9.16 7.47
N GLU A 96 18.85 -8.95 6.73
CA GLU A 96 19.98 -9.88 6.67
C GLU A 96 20.73 -9.97 8.00
N LYS A 97 20.84 -8.85 8.72
CA LYS A 97 21.51 -8.72 10.03
C LYS A 97 20.62 -9.24 11.17
N TYR A 98 19.34 -8.86 11.17
CA TYR A 98 18.43 -9.12 12.30
C TYR A 98 17.49 -10.32 12.08
N GLY A 99 17.48 -10.91 10.89
CA GLY A 99 16.57 -12.01 10.52
C GLY A 99 15.16 -11.56 10.16
N SER A 100 14.66 -10.49 10.79
CA SER A 100 13.41 -9.80 10.41
C SER A 100 13.43 -8.34 10.87
N VAL A 101 12.71 -7.48 10.15
CA VAL A 101 12.61 -6.04 10.41
C VAL A 101 11.18 -5.54 10.29
N ILE A 102 10.82 -4.56 11.12
CA ILE A 102 9.66 -3.67 10.95
C ILE A 102 10.21 -2.33 10.49
N VAL A 103 9.89 -1.92 9.27
CA VAL A 103 10.32 -0.64 8.68
C VAL A 103 9.19 0.37 8.83
N LEU A 104 9.50 1.55 9.36
CA LEU A 104 8.55 2.61 9.71
C LEU A 104 9.04 3.96 9.18
N GLU A 105 8.26 4.58 8.29
CA GLU A 105 8.52 5.93 7.80
C GLU A 105 8.11 7.00 8.83
N ASP A 106 8.83 8.13 8.87
CA ASP A 106 8.68 9.18 9.89
C ASP A 106 7.30 9.85 9.95
N ASP A 107 6.44 9.71 8.93
CA ASP A 107 5.09 10.26 8.90
C ASP A 107 4.00 9.34 9.49
N LEU A 108 4.39 8.18 10.03
CA LEU A 108 3.47 7.22 10.63
C LEU A 108 3.16 7.52 12.10
N PHE A 109 2.05 6.95 12.57
CA PHE A 109 1.72 6.79 13.99
C PHE A 109 1.28 5.36 14.23
N LEU A 110 1.74 4.77 15.35
CA LEU A 110 1.57 3.35 15.62
C LEU A 110 0.45 3.08 16.62
N SER A 111 -0.24 1.95 16.39
CA SER A 111 -1.03 1.28 17.39
C SER A 111 -0.15 0.87 18.58
N PRO A 112 -0.64 0.95 19.83
CA PRO A 112 0.07 0.39 20.98
C PRO A 112 0.36 -1.12 20.87
N VAL A 113 -0.28 -1.86 19.95
CA VAL A 113 -0.12 -3.32 19.84
C VAL A 113 0.50 -3.77 18.52
N TYR A 114 1.05 -2.84 17.74
CA TYR A 114 1.66 -3.12 16.43
C TYR A 114 2.74 -4.22 16.49
N TYR A 115 3.58 -4.20 17.52
CA TYR A 115 4.73 -5.11 17.63
C TYR A 115 4.30 -6.56 17.82
N ARG A 116 3.24 -6.79 18.62
CA ARG A 116 2.67 -8.12 18.85
C ARG A 116 2.10 -8.69 17.56
N TYR A 117 1.31 -7.89 16.83
CA TYR A 117 0.80 -8.30 15.52
C TYR A 117 1.92 -8.69 14.56
N ALA A 118 2.94 -7.84 14.41
CA ALA A 118 4.07 -8.11 13.52
C ALA A 118 4.77 -9.42 13.87
N SER A 119 5.02 -9.65 15.16
CA SER A 119 5.69 -10.85 15.66
C SER A 119 4.85 -12.12 15.44
N ASP A 120 3.55 -12.07 15.71
CA ASP A 120 2.65 -13.20 15.54
C ASP A 120 2.44 -13.53 14.05
N ALA A 121 2.29 -12.51 13.20
CA ALA A 121 2.16 -12.68 11.75
C ALA A 121 3.45 -13.27 11.15
N LEU A 122 4.63 -12.75 11.51
CA LEU A 122 5.91 -13.33 11.08
C LEU A 122 6.03 -14.81 11.45
N LYS A 123 5.63 -15.16 12.69
CA LYS A 123 5.65 -16.55 13.14
C LYS A 123 4.69 -17.44 12.34
N PHE A 124 3.49 -16.96 12.04
CA PHE A 124 2.48 -17.72 11.32
C PHE A 124 2.87 -17.95 9.84
N TYR A 125 3.31 -16.90 9.14
CA TYR A 125 3.57 -16.95 7.69
C TYR A 125 4.99 -17.34 7.29
N ARG A 126 5.89 -17.60 8.24
CA ARG A 126 7.33 -17.92 8.00
C ARG A 126 7.60 -18.98 6.92
N ASN A 127 6.70 -19.94 6.77
CA ASN A 127 6.88 -21.09 5.87
C ASN A 127 6.18 -20.93 4.52
N ASP A 128 5.32 -19.92 4.35
CA ASP A 128 4.61 -19.71 3.08
C ASP A 128 5.46 -18.85 2.15
N SER A 129 5.91 -19.42 1.04
CA SER A 129 6.75 -18.74 0.03
C SER A 129 5.98 -17.78 -0.87
N ARG A 130 4.65 -17.81 -0.84
CA ARG A 130 3.80 -16.87 -1.58
C ARG A 130 3.67 -15.53 -0.86
N ILE A 131 3.99 -15.49 0.43
CA ILE A 131 3.97 -14.25 1.22
C ILE A 131 5.28 -13.48 1.05
N SER A 132 5.22 -12.27 0.51
CA SER A 132 6.38 -11.38 0.29
C SER A 132 6.57 -10.31 1.37
N GLY A 133 5.64 -10.19 2.31
CA GLY A 133 5.71 -9.24 3.40
C GLY A 133 4.41 -9.16 4.19
N ILE A 134 4.45 -8.45 5.31
CA ILE A 134 3.30 -8.17 6.16
C ILE A 134 3.16 -6.65 6.28
N SER A 135 1.94 -6.15 6.19
CA SER A 135 1.60 -4.74 6.40
C SER A 135 1.16 -4.50 7.85
N LEU A 136 1.52 -3.35 8.42
CA LEU A 136 0.86 -2.78 9.60
C LEU A 136 -0.30 -1.86 9.21
N TYR A 137 -0.34 -1.40 7.97
CA TYR A 137 -1.41 -0.55 7.45
C TYR A 137 -2.54 -1.39 6.84
N SER A 138 -3.78 -0.92 6.93
CA SER A 138 -4.92 -1.49 6.20
C SER A 138 -5.56 -0.42 5.31
N HIS A 139 -5.65 -0.69 4.00
CA HIS A 139 -6.27 0.22 3.05
C HIS A 139 -7.79 0.28 3.28
N GLN A 140 -8.33 1.50 3.47
CA GLN A 140 -9.77 1.77 3.40
C GLN A 140 -10.20 2.31 2.03
N ASN A 141 -9.23 2.66 1.19
CA ASN A 141 -9.44 3.12 -0.17
C ASN A 141 -8.40 2.46 -1.09
N ASN A 142 -8.80 2.15 -2.31
CA ASN A 142 -7.88 1.81 -3.39
C ASN A 142 -7.06 3.08 -3.72
N PRO A 143 -5.72 3.08 -3.50
CA PRO A 143 -4.89 4.27 -3.67
C PRO A 143 -4.75 4.70 -5.14
N CYS A 144 -5.00 3.80 -6.10
CA CYS A 144 -4.95 4.11 -7.53
C CYS A 144 -6.21 4.87 -7.99
N LEU A 145 -7.36 4.58 -7.40
CA LEU A 145 -8.66 5.12 -7.84
C LEU A 145 -9.30 6.08 -6.85
N GLN A 146 -8.79 6.15 -5.62
CA GLN A 146 -9.36 6.92 -4.51
C GLN A 146 -10.82 6.54 -4.22
N GLN A 147 -11.16 5.28 -4.42
CA GLN A 147 -12.48 4.71 -4.14
C GLN A 147 -12.42 3.80 -2.91
N PRO A 148 -13.51 3.68 -2.12
CA PRO A 148 -13.54 2.80 -0.96
C PRO A 148 -13.11 1.37 -1.30
N PHE A 149 -12.31 0.78 -0.43
CA PHE A 149 -11.91 -0.62 -0.47
C PHE A 149 -12.28 -1.29 0.84
N GLU A 150 -13.09 -2.34 0.73
CA GLU A 150 -13.61 -3.12 1.84
C GLU A 150 -13.35 -4.59 1.52
N PRO A 151 -12.29 -5.20 2.07
CA PRO A 151 -12.02 -6.60 1.82
C PRO A 151 -13.13 -7.46 2.44
N LEU A 152 -13.56 -8.50 1.73
CA LEU A 152 -14.59 -9.47 2.14
C LEU A 152 -14.25 -10.00 3.53
N ASP A 153 -15.18 -9.90 4.47
CA ASP A 153 -14.99 -10.41 5.82
C ASP A 153 -15.26 -11.93 5.84
N ASP A 154 -14.19 -12.70 6.04
CA ASP A 154 -14.19 -14.15 6.17
C ASP A 154 -14.02 -14.62 7.63
N GLY A 155 -14.25 -13.72 8.59
CA GLY A 155 -14.27 -14.03 10.03
C GLY A 155 -12.89 -14.11 10.68
N VAL A 156 -11.83 -13.68 10.00
CA VAL A 156 -10.44 -13.75 10.46
C VAL A 156 -9.75 -12.38 10.37
N ASP A 157 -8.57 -12.28 10.99
CA ASP A 157 -7.93 -10.99 11.28
C ASP A 157 -7.02 -10.45 10.17
N ASN A 158 -6.94 -11.16 9.03
CA ASN A 158 -6.14 -10.75 7.89
C ASN A 158 -6.88 -10.91 6.55
N PHE A 159 -6.33 -10.25 5.53
CA PHE A 159 -6.59 -10.49 4.12
C PHE A 159 -5.27 -10.44 3.35
N PHE A 160 -5.31 -10.81 2.07
CA PHE A 160 -4.14 -10.86 1.20
C PHE A 160 -4.31 -9.91 0.03
N LEU A 161 -3.26 -9.18 -0.30
CA LEU A 161 -3.29 -8.22 -1.39
C LEU A 161 -1.97 -8.27 -2.16
N GLN A 162 -2.04 -8.34 -3.50
CA GLN A 162 -0.89 -8.26 -4.38
C GLN A 162 -0.43 -6.80 -4.59
N PHE A 163 -0.34 -6.06 -3.48
CA PHE A 163 0.12 -4.69 -3.42
C PHE A 163 1.00 -4.57 -2.19
N ALA A 164 2.23 -4.07 -2.33
CA ALA A 164 3.12 -3.91 -1.19
C ALA A 164 2.66 -2.72 -0.33
N SER A 165 2.93 -2.79 0.98
CA SER A 165 2.66 -1.68 1.89
C SER A 165 3.82 -0.68 1.88
N SER A 166 3.52 0.62 2.00
CA SER A 166 4.50 1.67 2.30
C SER A 166 4.43 2.18 3.75
N TRP A 167 3.43 1.77 4.52
CA TRP A 167 3.11 2.44 5.79
C TRP A 167 3.22 1.50 6.98
N GLY A 168 4.39 0.88 7.12
CA GLY A 168 4.69 -0.09 8.17
C GLY A 168 4.87 -1.47 7.57
N GLN A 169 6.00 -1.68 6.90
CA GLN A 169 6.34 -2.94 6.26
C GLN A 169 7.04 -3.85 7.26
N VAL A 170 6.73 -5.13 7.20
CA VAL A 170 7.42 -6.15 7.99
C VAL A 170 7.94 -7.21 7.04
N TRP A 171 9.24 -7.46 7.11
CA TRP A 171 9.94 -8.41 6.27
C TRP A 171 10.79 -9.35 7.11
N ASP A 172 10.71 -10.64 6.84
CA ASP A 172 11.77 -11.57 7.19
C ASP A 172 12.91 -11.53 6.14
N LYS A 173 14.05 -12.10 6.52
CA LYS A 173 15.22 -12.21 5.65
C LYS A 173 14.86 -12.85 4.30
N ARG A 174 14.15 -13.98 4.29
CA ARG A 174 13.84 -14.73 3.07
C ARG A 174 12.98 -13.90 2.10
N GLN A 175 11.97 -13.21 2.62
CA GLN A 175 11.11 -12.29 1.88
C GLN A 175 11.94 -11.18 1.24
N TRP A 176 12.78 -10.53 2.04
CA TRP A 176 13.63 -9.44 1.58
C TRP A 176 14.67 -9.89 0.57
N SER A 177 15.44 -10.96 0.84
CA SER A 177 16.45 -11.50 -0.09
C SER A 177 15.85 -11.88 -1.44
N SER A 178 14.62 -12.40 -1.45
CA SER A 178 13.91 -12.76 -2.68
C SER A 178 13.60 -11.52 -3.53
N PHE A 179 13.07 -10.47 -2.92
CA PHE A 179 12.87 -9.19 -3.61
C PHE A 179 14.19 -8.58 -4.08
N ARG A 180 15.23 -8.55 -3.23
CA ARG A 180 16.54 -8.00 -3.60
C ARG A 180 17.20 -8.76 -4.75
N SER A 181 17.09 -10.08 -4.77
CA SER A 181 17.57 -10.90 -5.89
C SER A 181 16.84 -10.57 -7.19
N TRP A 182 15.52 -10.36 -7.14
CA TRP A 182 14.75 -9.90 -8.31
C TRP A 182 15.15 -8.48 -8.73
N TYR A 183 15.25 -7.54 -7.77
CA TYR A 183 15.60 -6.14 -8.01
C TYR A 183 16.98 -5.99 -8.67
N ASN A 184 17.97 -6.76 -8.20
CA ASN A 184 19.35 -6.71 -8.70
C ASN A 184 19.50 -7.21 -10.14
N LYS A 185 18.45 -7.80 -10.74
CA LYS A 185 18.43 -8.14 -12.18
C LYS A 185 18.19 -6.92 -13.08
N GLY A 186 17.97 -5.73 -12.50
CA GLY A 186 17.81 -4.48 -13.26
C GLY A 186 16.44 -4.35 -13.95
N GLN A 187 15.41 -4.98 -13.38
CA GLN A 187 14.04 -4.90 -13.88
C GLN A 187 13.51 -3.46 -13.82
N VAL A 188 12.75 -3.07 -14.83
CA VAL A 188 12.09 -1.76 -14.92
C VAL A 188 10.60 -1.96 -15.13
N VAL A 189 9.80 -1.00 -14.64
CA VAL A 189 8.35 -1.00 -14.91
C VAL A 189 8.11 -0.51 -16.33
N SER A 190 7.29 -1.23 -17.07
CA SER A 190 6.94 -0.97 -18.47
C SER A 190 5.44 -0.73 -18.62
N ALA A 191 5.04 -0.13 -19.74
CA ALA A 191 3.63 0.10 -20.05
C ALA A 191 2.85 -1.21 -20.26
N ASP A 192 3.52 -2.31 -20.60
CA ASP A 192 2.91 -3.61 -20.87
C ASP A 192 2.79 -4.48 -19.62
N ASP A 193 3.34 -4.02 -18.49
CA ASP A 193 3.22 -4.74 -17.23
C ASP A 193 1.74 -4.83 -16.81
N PRO A 194 1.31 -5.97 -16.24
CA PRO A 194 -0.05 -6.17 -15.74
C PRO A 194 -0.25 -5.44 -14.39
N LEU A 195 -0.05 -4.13 -14.39
CA LEU A 195 -0.15 -3.23 -13.25
C LEU A 195 -1.21 -2.15 -13.50
N PRO A 196 -1.82 -1.59 -12.45
CA PRO A 196 -2.63 -0.39 -12.59
C PRO A 196 -1.83 0.72 -13.28
N CYS A 197 -2.46 1.45 -14.21
CA CYS A 197 -1.78 2.52 -14.94
C CYS A 197 -1.20 3.58 -13.99
N GLN A 198 -1.87 3.83 -12.87
CA GLN A 198 -1.42 4.76 -11.84
C GLN A 198 -0.10 4.31 -11.20
N VAL A 199 0.11 3.00 -11.00
CA VAL A 199 1.38 2.44 -10.48
C VAL A 199 2.48 2.56 -11.53
N ILE A 200 2.17 2.31 -12.81
CA ILE A 200 3.12 2.49 -13.92
C ILE A 200 3.60 3.95 -13.98
N GLU A 201 2.69 4.91 -13.80
CA GLU A 201 2.94 6.35 -13.84
C GLU A 201 3.71 6.90 -12.64
N TRP A 202 3.85 6.13 -11.54
CA TRP A 202 4.65 6.58 -10.40
C TRP A 202 6.11 6.85 -10.82
N PRO A 203 6.79 7.82 -10.18
CA PRO A 203 8.19 8.12 -10.49
C PRO A 203 9.11 6.90 -10.36
N ASP A 204 10.19 6.84 -11.13
CA ASP A 204 11.19 5.75 -11.03
C ASP A 204 11.97 5.76 -9.71
N THR A 205 11.83 6.83 -8.93
CA THR A 205 12.27 6.92 -7.53
C THR A 205 11.34 6.21 -6.55
N SER A 206 10.18 5.70 -7.00
CA SER A 206 9.31 4.85 -6.18
C SER A 206 9.88 3.44 -6.14
N TRP A 207 10.31 3.00 -4.97
CA TRP A 207 10.66 1.59 -4.76
C TRP A 207 9.40 0.70 -4.78
N LEU A 208 8.25 1.27 -4.40
CA LEU A 208 7.00 0.53 -4.23
C LEU A 208 6.47 -0.01 -5.57
N LYS A 209 6.55 0.76 -6.66
CA LYS A 209 6.14 0.27 -8.01
C LYS A 209 6.95 -0.96 -8.44
N LEU A 210 8.24 -1.01 -8.10
CA LEU A 210 9.11 -2.15 -8.40
C LEU A 210 8.77 -3.35 -7.53
N PHE A 211 8.43 -3.12 -6.26
CA PHE A 211 8.00 -4.20 -5.37
C PHE A 211 6.65 -4.79 -5.82
N ILE A 212 5.68 -3.97 -6.21
CA ILE A 212 4.39 -4.46 -6.75
C ILE A 212 4.65 -5.28 -8.03
N LYS A 213 5.50 -4.79 -8.95
CA LYS A 213 5.89 -5.57 -10.13
C LYS A 213 6.48 -6.94 -9.76
N TYR A 214 7.43 -6.97 -8.83
CA TYR A 214 8.01 -8.21 -8.30
C TYR A 214 6.94 -9.18 -7.79
N MET A 215 5.96 -8.67 -7.04
CA MET A 215 4.89 -9.47 -6.48
C MET A 215 4.00 -10.07 -7.57
N VAL A 216 3.65 -9.28 -8.58
CA VAL A 216 2.84 -9.75 -9.71
C VAL A 216 3.59 -10.82 -10.52
N GLU A 217 4.85 -10.57 -10.89
CA GLU A 217 5.65 -11.53 -11.67
C GLU A 217 5.97 -12.83 -10.92
N SER A 218 6.00 -12.76 -9.59
CA SER A 218 6.35 -13.91 -8.73
C SER A 218 5.14 -14.56 -8.07
N GLU A 219 3.91 -14.14 -8.42
CA GLU A 219 2.65 -14.63 -7.84
C GLU A 219 2.63 -14.55 -6.30
N LYS A 220 3.09 -13.42 -5.74
CA LYS A 220 3.18 -13.20 -4.30
C LYS A 220 2.18 -12.17 -3.80
N THR A 221 1.85 -12.25 -2.51
CA THR A 221 0.96 -11.31 -1.83
C THR A 221 1.58 -10.80 -0.53
N PHE A 222 1.11 -9.64 -0.08
CA PHE A 222 1.30 -9.17 1.29
C PHE A 222 0.14 -9.65 2.16
N VAL A 223 0.42 -9.84 3.45
CA VAL A 223 -0.61 -10.02 4.48
C VAL A 223 -0.97 -8.66 5.06
N TYR A 224 -2.26 -8.34 5.04
CA TYR A 224 -2.79 -7.10 5.61
C TYR A 224 -3.70 -7.41 6.81
N PRO A 225 -3.67 -6.59 7.88
CA PRO A 225 -4.60 -6.73 8.99
C PRO A 225 -5.97 -6.17 8.62
N ARG A 226 -7.05 -6.72 9.18
CA ARG A 226 -8.40 -6.12 9.02
C ARG A 226 -8.49 -4.72 9.60
N VAL A 227 -7.94 -4.53 10.79
CA VAL A 227 -7.88 -3.23 11.48
C VAL A 227 -6.44 -2.76 11.46
N SER A 228 -6.19 -1.52 11.05
CA SER A 228 -4.83 -1.00 10.91
C SER A 228 -4.06 -0.98 12.24
N LEU A 229 -2.75 -1.18 12.18
CA LEU A 229 -1.78 -1.10 13.30
C LEU A 229 -0.85 0.12 13.13
N SER A 230 -0.97 0.83 12.01
CA SER A 230 -0.35 2.13 11.74
C SER A 230 -1.34 3.04 11.03
N THR A 231 -1.11 4.35 11.09
CA THR A 231 -1.84 5.35 10.30
C THR A 231 -0.86 6.37 9.75
N ASN A 232 -1.11 6.89 8.55
CA ASN A 232 -0.22 7.82 7.86
C ASN A 232 -0.78 9.24 7.95
N PHE A 233 0.03 10.20 8.39
CA PHE A 233 -0.41 11.60 8.56
C PHE A 233 -0.42 12.41 7.27
N GLY A 234 0.09 11.86 6.16
CA GLY A 234 0.20 12.55 4.88
C GLY A 234 1.00 13.83 4.99
N ASP A 235 1.99 13.88 5.88
CA ASP A 235 2.81 15.06 6.07
C ASP A 235 3.54 15.40 4.75
N PRO A 236 3.71 16.70 4.42
CA PRO A 236 4.38 17.11 3.18
C PRO A 236 5.73 16.41 3.03
N GLY A 237 6.02 15.92 1.83
CA GLY A 237 7.18 15.09 1.52
C GLY A 237 7.32 14.83 0.02
N THR A 238 8.10 13.84 -0.39
CA THR A 238 8.36 13.55 -1.82
C THR A 238 7.08 13.23 -2.62
N HIS A 239 6.00 12.80 -1.95
CA HIS A 239 4.75 12.40 -2.59
C HIS A 239 3.55 13.34 -2.31
N PHE A 240 3.63 14.27 -1.36
CA PHE A 240 2.52 15.16 -0.97
C PHE A 240 2.98 16.61 -0.79
N SER A 241 2.27 17.57 -1.40
CA SER A 241 2.56 19.01 -1.27
C SER A 241 1.90 19.67 -0.05
N ASP A 242 0.80 19.10 0.45
CA ASP A 242 -0.04 19.62 1.53
C ASP A 242 -0.44 18.47 2.48
N GLN A 243 -0.70 18.77 3.76
CA GLN A 243 -1.22 17.78 4.70
C GLN A 243 -2.53 17.17 4.18
N ASN A 244 -2.56 15.86 4.06
CA ASN A 244 -3.72 15.13 3.54
C ASN A 244 -4.13 14.00 4.50
N SER A 245 -5.34 14.07 5.04
CA SER A 245 -5.90 13.05 5.92
C SER A 245 -6.50 11.86 5.17
N PHE A 246 -6.51 11.85 3.84
CA PHE A 246 -7.09 10.77 3.02
C PHE A 246 -6.49 9.39 3.32
N TYR A 247 -5.23 9.35 3.77
CA TYR A 247 -4.53 8.10 4.09
C TYR A 247 -4.58 7.74 5.58
N GLN A 248 -5.20 8.59 6.40
CA GLN A 248 -5.44 8.29 7.80
C GLN A 248 -6.54 7.24 7.93
N VAL A 249 -6.25 6.20 8.71
CA VAL A 249 -7.19 5.11 9.00
C VAL A 249 -7.29 4.88 10.50
N PRO A 250 -8.40 4.32 11.00
CA PRO A 250 -8.51 3.86 12.39
C PRO A 250 -7.44 2.81 12.71
N ILE A 251 -6.87 2.91 13.91
CA ILE A 251 -5.88 1.95 14.41
C ILE A 251 -6.45 1.12 15.57
N LEU A 252 -5.99 -0.13 15.68
CA LEU A 252 -6.32 -1.01 16.79
C LEU A 252 -5.67 -0.49 18.08
N LEU A 253 -6.40 -0.43 19.19
CA LEU A 253 -5.86 0.11 20.45
C LEU A 253 -5.57 -0.96 21.51
N LYS A 254 -6.23 -2.12 21.43
CA LYS A 254 -6.11 -3.19 22.43
C LYS A 254 -5.64 -4.48 21.79
N SER A 255 -4.84 -5.22 22.56
CA SER A 255 -4.34 -6.53 22.16
C SER A 255 -5.50 -7.50 22.07
N LYS A 256 -5.41 -8.40 21.08
CA LYS A 256 -6.29 -9.54 20.91
C LYS A 256 -5.46 -10.75 20.50
N VAL A 257 -6.03 -11.94 20.63
CA VAL A 257 -5.48 -13.14 20.02
C VAL A 257 -5.83 -13.10 18.54
N TYR A 258 -4.82 -13.02 17.68
CA TYR A 258 -5.03 -12.97 16.23
C TYR A 258 -5.44 -14.33 15.68
N GLN A 259 -6.55 -14.35 14.95
CA GLN A 259 -6.96 -15.49 14.13
C GLN A 259 -6.44 -15.26 12.71
N PHE A 260 -5.27 -15.84 12.42
CA PHE A 260 -4.69 -15.82 11.08
C PHE A 260 -5.19 -17.00 10.26
N ILE A 261 -5.33 -16.80 8.94
CA ILE A 261 -5.71 -17.85 7.99
C ILE A 261 -4.63 -18.03 6.92
N SER A 262 -4.58 -19.22 6.30
CA SER A 262 -3.69 -19.45 5.15
C SER A 262 -4.21 -18.74 3.90
N LEU A 263 -3.34 -18.54 2.91
CA LEU A 263 -3.75 -18.02 1.60
C LEU A 263 -4.71 -18.97 0.87
N ASP A 264 -4.56 -20.29 1.07
CA ASP A 264 -5.42 -21.29 0.43
C ASP A 264 -6.86 -21.25 0.96
N ASP A 265 -7.03 -20.98 2.26
CA ASP A 265 -8.33 -21.03 2.93
C ASP A 265 -9.06 -19.68 2.98
N SER A 266 -8.38 -18.55 2.74
CA SER A 266 -8.99 -17.22 2.84
C SER A 266 -9.96 -16.91 1.71
N LEU A 267 -11.05 -16.21 2.03
CA LEU A 267 -11.98 -15.68 1.02
C LEU A 267 -11.70 -14.21 0.67
N SER A 268 -10.52 -13.71 1.05
CA SER A 268 -10.13 -12.31 0.96
C SER A 268 -8.73 -12.17 0.36
N VAL A 269 -8.59 -12.60 -0.91
CA VAL A 269 -7.34 -12.52 -1.68
C VAL A 269 -7.57 -11.62 -2.88
N TYR A 270 -6.73 -10.59 -3.01
CA TYR A 270 -6.87 -9.53 -4.00
C TYR A 270 -5.61 -9.34 -4.84
N ASP A 271 -5.82 -8.98 -6.09
CA ASP A 271 -4.73 -8.69 -7.02
C ASP A 271 -4.18 -7.25 -6.87
N ALA A 272 -3.24 -6.87 -7.74
CA ALA A 272 -2.65 -5.53 -7.75
C ALA A 272 -3.63 -4.40 -8.10
N PHE A 273 -4.82 -4.73 -8.62
CA PHE A 273 -5.90 -3.81 -8.94
C PHE A 273 -6.94 -3.70 -7.81
N PHE A 274 -6.72 -4.38 -6.68
CA PHE A 274 -7.64 -4.52 -5.56
C PHE A 274 -8.91 -5.32 -5.92
N GLU A 275 -8.83 -6.15 -6.96
CA GLU A 275 -9.93 -7.00 -7.40
C GLU A 275 -9.82 -8.38 -6.76
N LEU A 276 -10.96 -8.99 -6.43
CA LEU A 276 -10.99 -10.32 -5.85
C LEU A 276 -10.42 -11.34 -6.85
N GLU A 277 -9.53 -12.22 -6.39
CA GLU A 277 -8.98 -13.28 -7.22
C GLU A 277 -10.08 -14.21 -7.76
N PRO A 278 -10.08 -14.55 -9.07
CA PRO A 278 -11.06 -15.47 -9.66
C PRO A 278 -11.16 -16.82 -8.93
N SER A 279 -10.02 -17.36 -8.48
CA SER A 279 -9.96 -18.62 -7.74
C SER A 279 -10.70 -18.55 -6.39
N VAL A 280 -10.79 -17.37 -5.78
CA VAL A 280 -11.58 -17.15 -4.57
C VAL A 280 -13.06 -17.08 -4.91
N LEU A 281 -13.44 -16.34 -5.97
CA LEU A 281 -14.83 -16.22 -6.39
C LEU A 281 -15.41 -17.58 -6.81
N ASP A 282 -14.61 -18.43 -7.45
CA ASP A 282 -15.00 -19.79 -7.83
C ASP A 282 -15.32 -20.68 -6.60
N ARG A 283 -14.79 -20.39 -5.41
CA ARG A 283 -15.19 -21.10 -4.18
C ARG A 283 -16.52 -20.61 -3.61
N LEU A 284 -16.97 -19.44 -4.03
CA LEU A 284 -18.18 -18.78 -3.54
C LEU A 284 -19.37 -19.01 -4.49
N THR A 285 -19.11 -19.38 -5.74
CA THR A 285 -20.14 -19.68 -6.74
C THR A 285 -19.61 -20.57 -7.87
N ASP A 286 -20.41 -21.53 -8.33
CA ASP A 286 -20.05 -22.44 -9.43
C ASP A 286 -20.25 -21.83 -10.82
N ARG A 287 -20.79 -20.60 -10.91
CA ARG A 287 -21.23 -19.98 -12.18
C ARG A 287 -20.11 -19.83 -13.21
N TYR A 288 -18.88 -19.64 -12.74
CA TYR A 288 -17.74 -19.29 -13.59
C TYR A 288 -16.75 -20.44 -13.76
N HIS A 289 -17.04 -21.61 -13.20
CA HIS A 289 -16.15 -22.77 -13.30
C HIS A 289 -15.88 -23.13 -14.77
N GLY A 290 -14.60 -23.38 -15.05
CA GLY A 290 -14.13 -23.69 -16.41
C GLY A 290 -14.05 -22.48 -17.36
N LYS A 291 -14.37 -21.26 -16.89
CA LYS A 291 -14.11 -20.03 -17.65
C LYS A 291 -12.74 -19.48 -17.27
N GLN A 292 -12.00 -18.99 -18.27
CA GLN A 292 -10.82 -18.16 -18.02
C GLN A 292 -11.26 -16.71 -17.95
N TYR A 293 -11.28 -16.15 -16.73
CA TYR A 293 -11.80 -14.82 -16.49
C TYR A 293 -10.97 -14.03 -15.48
N THR A 294 -11.21 -12.72 -15.43
CA THR A 294 -10.69 -11.83 -14.39
C THR A 294 -11.82 -10.98 -13.81
N VAL A 295 -11.64 -10.52 -12.58
CA VAL A 295 -12.56 -9.62 -11.88
C VAL A 295 -12.08 -8.18 -12.05
N ASP A 296 -12.99 -7.25 -12.31
CA ASP A 296 -12.71 -5.83 -12.60
C ASP A 296 -13.90 -4.95 -12.16
N LEU A 297 -14.29 -5.05 -10.89
CA LEU A 297 -15.44 -4.33 -10.34
C LEU A 297 -15.17 -2.83 -10.14
N TYR A 298 -13.90 -2.43 -10.03
CA TYR A 298 -13.45 -1.05 -10.08
C TYR A 298 -13.33 -0.50 -11.52
N GLY A 299 -13.35 -1.36 -12.54
CA GLY A 299 -13.31 -0.95 -13.94
C GLY A 299 -11.96 -0.39 -14.40
N ASN A 300 -10.85 -0.77 -13.76
CA ASN A 300 -9.52 -0.20 -13.99
C ASN A 300 -8.59 -1.12 -14.81
N LYS A 301 -8.99 -2.38 -15.04
CA LYS A 301 -8.24 -3.29 -15.90
C LYS A 301 -8.45 -2.93 -17.37
N THR A 302 -7.35 -2.89 -18.11
CA THR A 302 -7.41 -2.67 -19.57
C THR A 302 -7.76 -3.99 -20.26
N PRO A 303 -8.88 -4.11 -20.98
CA PRO A 303 -9.30 -5.39 -21.57
C PRO A 303 -8.28 -6.01 -22.53
N SER A 304 -7.50 -5.19 -23.24
CA SER A 304 -6.45 -5.68 -24.13
C SER A 304 -5.22 -6.25 -23.41
N LYS A 305 -5.10 -6.06 -22.09
CA LYS A 305 -3.95 -6.48 -21.28
C LYS A 305 -4.24 -7.67 -20.35
N VAL A 306 -5.50 -7.99 -20.10
CA VAL A 306 -5.87 -9.02 -19.09
C VAL A 306 -5.53 -10.45 -19.54
N GLY A 307 -5.33 -10.70 -20.84
CA GLY A 307 -4.91 -12.01 -21.36
C GLY A 307 -5.91 -13.16 -21.20
N VAL A 308 -7.13 -12.87 -20.73
CA VAL A 308 -8.20 -13.86 -20.47
C VAL A 308 -9.40 -13.67 -21.40
N LYS A 309 -10.22 -14.71 -21.55
CA LYS A 309 -11.36 -14.72 -22.46
C LYS A 309 -12.57 -13.93 -21.94
N TYR A 310 -12.78 -13.92 -20.63
CA TYR A 310 -13.95 -13.30 -19.99
C TYR A 310 -13.54 -12.26 -18.94
N MET A 311 -14.44 -11.31 -18.68
CA MET A 311 -14.30 -10.31 -17.62
C MET A 311 -15.59 -10.21 -16.84
N LEU A 312 -15.48 -10.18 -15.51
CA LEU A 312 -16.54 -9.73 -14.61
C LEU A 312 -16.26 -8.27 -14.26
N THR A 313 -16.92 -7.33 -14.92
CA THR A 313 -16.54 -5.91 -14.91
C THR A 313 -17.72 -4.97 -14.70
N THR A 314 -17.45 -3.77 -14.21
CA THR A 314 -18.40 -2.64 -14.22
C THR A 314 -18.32 -1.80 -15.50
N GLN A 315 -17.31 -2.03 -16.35
CA GLN A 315 -17.21 -1.39 -17.67
C GLN A 315 -18.40 -1.79 -18.56
N GLU A 316 -18.78 -0.89 -19.47
CA GLU A 316 -19.80 -1.18 -20.48
C GLU A 316 -19.35 -2.28 -21.42
N CYS A 317 -20.28 -3.11 -21.90
CA CYS A 317 -19.97 -4.15 -22.87
C CYS A 317 -21.09 -4.29 -23.91
N ILE A 318 -20.72 -4.74 -25.11
CA ILE A 318 -21.66 -4.97 -26.22
C ILE A 318 -22.74 -5.98 -25.83
N SER A 319 -22.36 -7.04 -25.12
CA SER A 319 -23.26 -8.10 -24.67
C SER A 319 -22.68 -8.79 -23.44
N ALA A 320 -23.53 -9.11 -22.48
CA ALA A 320 -23.17 -9.82 -21.24
C ALA A 320 -23.89 -11.17 -21.17
N ASP A 321 -23.16 -12.20 -20.73
CA ASP A 321 -23.70 -13.51 -20.42
C ASP A 321 -24.55 -13.44 -19.13
N HIS A 322 -24.12 -12.61 -18.18
CA HIS A 322 -24.83 -12.36 -16.92
C HIS A 322 -24.67 -10.91 -16.47
N THR A 323 -25.68 -10.39 -15.79
CA THR A 323 -25.64 -9.05 -15.19
C THR A 323 -26.09 -9.06 -13.73
N PHE A 324 -25.57 -8.13 -12.94
CA PHE A 324 -25.86 -7.98 -11.52
C PHE A 324 -26.01 -6.50 -11.14
N ALA A 325 -26.69 -6.25 -10.03
CA ALA A 325 -26.72 -4.93 -9.42
C ALA A 325 -25.35 -4.52 -8.84
N ASN A 326 -25.25 -3.26 -8.43
CA ASN A 326 -24.17 -2.76 -7.56
C ASN A 326 -24.79 -2.18 -6.27
N ALA A 327 -25.63 -2.98 -5.61
CA ALA A 327 -26.45 -2.58 -4.46
C ALA A 327 -25.89 -3.05 -3.10
N MET A 328 -24.96 -4.01 -3.10
CA MET A 328 -24.27 -4.51 -1.91
C MET A 328 -22.82 -4.02 -1.82
N LYS A 329 -22.26 -4.01 -0.59
CA LYS A 329 -20.86 -3.69 -0.30
C LYS A 329 -20.18 -4.82 0.49
N PRO A 330 -18.99 -5.31 0.08
CA PRO A 330 -18.29 -4.94 -1.16
C PRO A 330 -19.05 -5.41 -2.41
N ALA A 331 -18.74 -4.83 -3.58
CA ALA A 331 -19.50 -5.00 -4.82
C ALA A 331 -19.64 -6.48 -5.25
N VAL A 332 -18.65 -7.31 -4.93
CA VAL A 332 -18.65 -8.74 -5.23
C VAL A 332 -19.79 -9.50 -4.57
N LEU A 333 -20.36 -9.01 -3.46
CA LEU A 333 -21.53 -9.63 -2.84
C LEU A 333 -22.76 -9.66 -3.75
N ASN A 334 -22.90 -8.70 -4.67
CA ASN A 334 -23.98 -8.71 -5.66
C ASN A 334 -23.86 -9.92 -6.59
N VAL A 335 -22.63 -10.26 -6.95
CA VAL A 335 -22.30 -11.38 -7.84
C VAL A 335 -22.54 -12.70 -7.12
N MET A 336 -22.02 -12.82 -5.89
CA MET A 336 -22.17 -14.02 -5.05
C MET A 336 -23.63 -14.36 -4.77
N ASN A 337 -24.46 -13.33 -4.50
CA ASN A 337 -25.86 -13.51 -4.13
C ASN A 337 -26.83 -13.37 -5.32
N ASN A 338 -26.32 -13.30 -6.55
CA ASN A 338 -27.12 -13.14 -7.76
C ASN A 338 -28.14 -11.99 -7.67
N VAL A 339 -27.71 -10.84 -7.15
CA VAL A 339 -28.58 -9.68 -6.98
C VAL A 339 -28.90 -9.11 -8.37
N PRO A 340 -30.19 -9.09 -8.78
CA PRO A 340 -30.57 -8.70 -10.14
C PRO A 340 -30.29 -7.23 -10.41
N GLY A 341 -29.66 -6.93 -11.55
CA GLY A 341 -29.39 -5.58 -12.03
C GLY A 341 -28.52 -5.58 -13.28
N GLU A 342 -28.12 -4.39 -13.75
CA GLU A 342 -27.43 -4.21 -15.04
C GLU A 342 -26.05 -3.54 -14.92
N HIS A 343 -25.54 -3.35 -13.70
CA HIS A 343 -24.33 -2.57 -13.44
C HIS A 343 -23.02 -3.37 -13.49
N ILE A 344 -23.03 -4.62 -13.01
CA ILE A 344 -21.88 -5.53 -13.10
C ILE A 344 -22.19 -6.54 -14.19
N ARG A 345 -21.24 -6.81 -15.07
CA ARG A 345 -21.43 -7.59 -16.29
C ARG A 345 -20.37 -8.68 -16.38
N PHE A 346 -20.79 -9.91 -16.58
CA PHE A 346 -19.91 -10.99 -17.01
C PHE A 346 -19.99 -11.11 -18.52
N CYS A 347 -18.91 -10.82 -19.24
CA CYS A 347 -18.89 -10.75 -20.70
C CYS A 347 -17.56 -11.25 -21.27
N GLN A 348 -17.48 -11.43 -22.59
CA GLN A 348 -16.20 -11.68 -23.26
C GLN A 348 -15.33 -10.42 -23.16
N ALA A 349 -14.02 -10.58 -22.92
CA ALA A 349 -13.11 -9.45 -22.74
C ALA A 349 -13.06 -8.53 -23.97
N ASN A 350 -13.21 -9.09 -25.18
CA ASN A 350 -13.28 -8.32 -26.44
C ASN A 350 -14.63 -7.60 -26.66
N TYR A 351 -15.65 -7.84 -25.82
CA TYR A 351 -16.93 -7.13 -25.87
C TYR A 351 -16.96 -5.89 -24.97
N VAL A 352 -15.97 -5.73 -24.09
CA VAL A 352 -15.86 -4.54 -23.23
C VAL A 352 -15.61 -3.31 -24.10
N ILE A 353 -16.53 -2.34 -24.02
CA ILE A 353 -16.46 -1.09 -24.75
C ILE A 353 -15.50 -0.20 -23.98
N LYS A 354 -14.39 0.16 -24.62
CA LYS A 354 -13.42 1.07 -24.02
C LYS A 354 -14.07 2.43 -23.81
N ASP A 355 -14.27 2.85 -22.58
CA ASP A 355 -14.57 4.25 -22.31
C ASP A 355 -13.37 5.08 -22.80
N ASN A 356 -13.62 5.90 -23.83
CA ASN A 356 -12.60 6.78 -24.42
C ASN A 356 -12.09 7.85 -23.43
N ILE A 357 -12.59 7.86 -22.19
CA ILE A 357 -12.26 8.82 -21.15
C ILE A 357 -10.84 8.56 -20.58
N ASP A 358 -10.36 7.30 -20.54
CA ASP A 358 -9.03 6.97 -19.99
C ASP A 358 -7.89 6.86 -21.01
N ASN A 359 -8.23 6.77 -22.31
CA ASN A 359 -7.23 6.83 -23.37
C ASN A 359 -6.41 8.14 -23.35
N HIS A 360 -6.93 9.23 -22.78
CA HIS A 360 -6.18 10.49 -22.73
C HIS A 360 -5.14 10.59 -21.61
N LYS A 361 -5.14 9.72 -20.61
CA LYS A 361 -4.10 9.70 -19.58
C LYS A 361 -3.00 8.70 -19.92
N CYS A 362 -3.35 7.47 -20.30
CA CYS A 362 -2.35 6.46 -20.61
C CYS A 362 -1.67 6.63 -22.00
N ASN A 363 -2.38 7.09 -23.06
CA ASN A 363 -1.78 7.20 -24.41
C ASN A 363 -1.12 8.54 -24.74
N ARG A 364 -1.27 9.60 -23.93
CA ARG A 364 -0.60 10.89 -24.22
C ARG A 364 0.91 10.84 -24.03
N VAL A 365 1.44 9.80 -23.41
CA VAL A 365 2.87 9.72 -23.05
C VAL A 365 3.68 8.85 -24.00
N CYS A 366 3.05 7.97 -24.78
CA CYS A 366 3.76 7.19 -25.79
C CYS A 366 4.14 8.01 -27.04
N ASN A 367 3.56 9.21 -27.24
CA ASN A 367 3.88 10.07 -28.37
C ASN A 367 3.94 11.56 -27.97
N GLY A 368 5.17 12.07 -27.77
CA GLY A 368 5.49 13.50 -27.97
C GLY A 368 5.39 14.43 -26.75
N SER A 369 6.57 14.92 -26.33
CA SER A 369 6.84 16.25 -25.72
C SER A 369 5.77 16.86 -24.79
N PHE A 370 6.02 16.73 -23.49
CA PHE A 370 5.28 17.38 -22.41
C PHE A 370 5.42 18.92 -22.48
N ASN A 371 4.40 19.61 -23.01
CA ASN A 371 4.38 21.07 -23.10
C ASN A 371 3.76 21.69 -21.82
N ARG A 372 4.61 22.18 -20.91
CA ARG A 372 4.33 22.72 -19.55
C ARG A 372 3.47 24.01 -19.46
N LYS A 373 2.61 24.36 -20.42
CA LYS A 373 1.97 25.71 -20.45
C LYS A 373 0.50 25.83 -20.06
N ILE A 374 -0.24 24.73 -19.83
CA ILE A 374 -1.71 24.84 -19.65
C ILE A 374 -2.15 25.03 -18.19
N GLY A 375 -1.34 24.63 -17.20
CA GLY A 375 -1.67 24.77 -15.77
C GLY A 375 -1.63 26.20 -15.21
N ARG A 376 -0.92 27.14 -15.86
CA ARG A 376 -0.78 28.52 -15.34
C ARG A 376 -1.93 29.46 -15.70
N ARG A 377 -2.69 29.19 -16.77
CA ARG A 377 -3.77 30.10 -17.22
C ARG A 377 -5.11 29.85 -16.52
N VAL A 378 -5.43 28.60 -16.17
CA VAL A 378 -6.69 28.28 -15.49
C VAL A 378 -6.65 28.73 -14.03
N PHE A 379 -5.49 28.60 -13.37
CA PHE A 379 -5.31 29.04 -11.97
C PHE A 379 -5.38 30.58 -11.81
N SER A 380 -4.82 31.34 -12.76
CA SER A 380 -4.85 32.81 -12.76
C SER A 380 -6.26 33.41 -12.95
N LEU A 381 -7.12 32.74 -13.73
CA LEU A 381 -8.47 33.22 -14.01
C LEU A 381 -9.44 32.95 -12.86
N VAL A 382 -9.26 31.84 -12.13
CA VAL A 382 -10.08 31.49 -10.97
C VAL A 382 -9.73 32.37 -9.76
N LEU A 383 -8.45 32.64 -9.52
CA LEU A 383 -8.01 33.55 -8.46
C LEU A 383 -8.46 35.01 -8.68
N ASN A 384 -8.41 35.52 -9.91
CA ASN A 384 -8.88 36.89 -10.20
C ASN A 384 -10.40 37.06 -10.05
N LYS A 385 -11.18 36.01 -10.27
CA LYS A 385 -12.65 36.05 -10.12
C LYS A 385 -13.05 35.99 -8.65
N ILE A 386 -12.32 35.24 -7.82
CA ILE A 386 -12.54 35.15 -6.37
C ILE A 386 -12.09 36.45 -5.66
N TYR A 387 -10.96 37.05 -6.08
CA TYR A 387 -10.47 38.31 -5.50
C TYR A 387 -11.40 39.51 -5.77
N ARG A 388 -12.06 39.56 -6.94
CA ARG A 388 -13.05 40.61 -7.27
C ARG A 388 -14.38 40.46 -6.52
N ILE A 389 -14.74 39.26 -6.09
CA ILE A 389 -15.94 39.00 -5.28
C ILE A 389 -15.69 39.39 -3.82
N LEU A 390 -14.50 39.11 -3.28
CA LEU A 390 -14.14 39.46 -1.89
C LEU A 390 -14.01 40.98 -1.66
N ILE A 391 -13.52 41.75 -2.64
CA ILE A 391 -13.43 43.23 -2.53
C ILE A 391 -14.82 43.91 -2.54
N LYS A 392 -15.84 43.31 -3.17
CA LYS A 392 -17.20 43.86 -3.15
C LYS A 392 -17.94 43.58 -1.84
N VAL A 393 -17.61 42.50 -1.14
CA VAL A 393 -18.26 42.13 0.13
C VAL A 393 -17.72 42.96 1.31
N PHE A 394 -16.47 43.44 1.24
CA PHE A 394 -15.86 44.25 2.31
C PHE A 394 -16.19 45.76 2.27
N ARG A 395 -16.95 46.26 1.29
CA ARG A 395 -17.36 47.68 1.20
C ARG A 395 -18.81 47.97 1.65
N PHE A 396 -19.53 46.99 2.19
CA PHE A 396 -20.92 47.16 2.67
C PHE A 396 -21.11 46.86 4.16
N ARG A 397 -20.03 46.83 4.94
CA ARG A 397 -20.08 46.78 6.42
C ARG A 397 -19.06 47.76 7.02
N GLN A 398 -19.30 49.05 6.81
CA GLN A 398 -18.98 50.13 7.74
C GLN A 398 -20.13 51.13 7.70
#